data_AF-A0A286ADX4-F1
#
_entry.id   AF-A0A286ADX4-F1
#
_cell.length_a   1.000
_cell.length_b   1.000
_cell.length_c   1.000
_cell.angle_alpha   90.00
_cell.angle_beta   90.00
_cell.angle_gamma   90.00
#
_symmetry.space_group_name_H-M   'P 1'
#
loop_
_entity.id
_entity.type
_entity.pdbx_description
1 polymer ?
#
loop_
_entity_poly.entity_id
_entity_poly.type
_entity_poly.pdbx_seq_one_letter_code
_entity_poly.pdbx_strand_id
1 'polypeptide(L)' 'MAKQKEKDPCWSGYEQAGTKKKGDKTVPNCIKSDKKTKSKN' A
#
# COMPACT_ATOMS: atom_id res chain seq x y z
N MET A 1 2.76 -7.93 23.95
CA MET A 1 3.20 -6.65 23.36
C MET A 1 2.31 -6.34 22.16
N ALA A 2 1.59 -5.21 22.19
CA ALA A 2 0.52 -4.91 21.24
C ALA A 2 1.08 -4.66 19.83
N LYS A 3 0.61 -5.50 18.89
CA LYS A 3 0.51 -5.30 17.43
C LYS A 3 1.36 -4.13 16.93
N GLN A 4 2.60 -4.42 16.53
CA GLN A 4 3.29 -3.56 15.59
C GLN A 4 2.33 -3.45 14.39
N LYS A 5 1.63 -2.33 14.27
CA LYS A 5 1.08 -1.93 12.99
C LYS A 5 2.32 -1.70 12.15
N GLU A 6 2.76 -2.78 11.52
CA GLU A 6 3.60 -2.74 10.33
C GLU A 6 3.07 -1.55 9.55
N LYS A 7 3.87 -0.48 9.54
CA LYS A 7 3.53 0.72 8.79
C LYS A 7 3.52 0.20 7.36
N ASP A 8 2.33 -0.13 6.88
CA ASP A 8 2.09 -0.47 5.49
C ASP A 8 2.92 0.55 4.70
N PRO A 9 3.89 0.13 3.89
CA PRO A 9 4.80 1.08 3.24
C PRO A 9 4.08 1.95 2.20
N CYS A 10 2.76 1.77 2.11
CA CYS A 10 1.81 2.45 1.27
C CYS A 10 0.95 3.43 2.08
N TRP A 11 0.51 4.49 1.40
CA TRP A 11 -0.37 5.49 2.01
C TRP A 11 -1.69 4.86 2.47
N SER A 12 -2.38 5.49 3.43
CA SER A 12 -3.67 4.99 3.92
C SER A 12 -4.69 4.86 2.78
N GLY A 13 -5.20 3.64 2.56
CA GLY A 13 -6.09 3.31 1.44
C GLY A 13 -5.35 2.85 0.17
N TYR A 14 -4.05 2.63 0.27
CA TYR A 14 -3.25 1.93 -0.73
C TYR A 14 -2.65 0.67 -0.10
N GLU A 15 -2.68 -0.43 -0.84
CA GLU A 15 -2.09 -1.72 -0.45
C GLU A 15 -0.87 -2.00 -1.34
N GLN A 16 0.13 -2.68 -0.76
CA GLN A 16 1.30 -3.11 -1.51
C GLN A 16 0.95 -4.28 -2.44
N ALA A 17 1.04 -4.07 -3.75
CA ALA A 17 0.86 -5.09 -4.77
C ALA A 17 2.16 -5.78 -5.21
N GLY A 18 3.31 -5.35 -4.67
CA GLY A 18 4.63 -5.86 -5.02
C GLY A 18 5.72 -4.82 -4.82
N THR A 19 6.81 -4.92 -5.57
CA THR A 19 7.87 -3.91 -5.61
C THR A 19 8.12 -3.47 -7.06
N LYS A 20 8.62 -2.25 -7.26
CA LYS A 20 8.96 -1.67 -8.55
C LYS A 20 10.32 -1.00 -8.51
N LYS A 21 11.05 -1.00 -9.61
CA LYS A 21 12.26 -0.18 -9.76
C LYS A 21 11.89 1.27 -10.02
N LYS A 22 12.48 2.20 -9.27
CA LYS A 22 12.42 3.64 -9.48
C LYS A 22 13.86 4.15 -9.55
N GLY A 23 14.38 4.24 -10.78
CA GLY A 23 15.82 4.41 -11.02
C GLY A 23 16.60 3.20 -10.50
N ASP A 24 17.61 3.45 -9.67
CA ASP A 24 18.47 2.44 -9.07
C ASP A 24 17.92 1.82 -7.78
N LYS A 25 16.74 2.25 -7.31
CA LYS A 25 16.14 1.78 -6.05
C LYS A 25 14.89 0.96 -6.31
N THR A 26 14.71 -0.11 -5.54
CA THR A 26 13.48 -0.90 -5.51
C THR A 26 12.55 -0.35 -4.44
N VAL A 27 11.39 0.14 -4.85
CA VAL A 27 10.36 0.74 -3.98
C VAL A 27 9.08 -0.12 -3.99
N PRO A 28 8.30 -0.17 -2.91
CA PRO A 28 7.05 -0.90 -2.90
C PRO A 28 6.06 -0.30 -3.91
N ASN A 29 5.36 -1.16 -4.65
CA ASN A 29 4.33 -0.76 -5.58
C ASN A 29 2.99 -0.68 -4.86
N CYS A 30 2.63 0.52 -4.44
CA CYS A 30 1.39 0.81 -3.74
C CYS A 30 0.25 1.08 -4.73
N ILE A 31 -0.81 0.28 -4.67
CA ILE A 31 -2.02 0.44 -5.50
C ILE A 31 -3.20 0.85 -4.65
N LYS A 32 -4.19 1.53 -5.23
CA LYS A 32 -5.42 1.88 -4.51
C LYS A 32 -6.13 0.62 -4.04
N SER A 33 -6.35 0.51 -2.73
CA SER A 33 -7.18 -0.54 -2.18
C SER A 33 -8.62 -0.30 -2.57
N ASP A 34 -9.18 -1.21 -3.35
CA ASP A 34 -10.60 -1.17 -3.76
C ASP A 34 -11.56 -1.25 -2.55
N LYS A 35 -11.04 -1.63 -1.37
CA LYS A 35 -11.77 -1.64 -0.09
C LYS A 35 -12.34 -0.26 0.31
N LYS A 36 -11.85 0.85 -0.25
CA LYS A 36 -12.39 2.19 0.03
C LYS A 36 -13.33 2.75 -1.05
N THR A 37 -13.42 2.10 -2.22
CA THR A 37 -14.17 2.60 -3.38
C THR A 37 -15.54 1.95 -3.57
N LYS A 38 -15.83 0.80 -2.94
CA LYS A 38 -17.16 0.15 -3.01
C LYS A 38 -18.24 0.74 -2.08
N SER A 39 -18.19 2.04 -1.80
CA SER A 39 -19.29 2.75 -1.15
C SER A 39 -19.52 4.10 -1.84
N LYS A 40 -19.85 4.06 -3.13
CA LYS A 40 -20.71 5.07 -3.74
C LYS A 40 -21.27 4.56 -5.06
N ASN A 41 -22.58 4.33 -4.98
CA ASN A 41 -23.59 4.13 -6.02
C ASN A 41 -23.69 2.76 -6.68
#